data_AF-A0A835UL13-F1
#
_entry.id   AF-A0A835UL13-F1
#
_cell.length_a   1.000
_cell.length_b   1.000
_cell.length_c   1.000
_cell.angle_alpha   90.00
_cell.angle_beta   90.00
_cell.angle_gamma   90.00
#
_symmetry.space_group_name_H-M   'P 1'
#
loop_
_entity.id
_entity.type
_entity.pdbx_description
1 polymer ?
#
loop_
_entity_poly.entity_id
_entity_poly.type
_entity_poly.pdbx_seq_one_letter_code
_entity_poly.pdbx_strand_id
1 'polypeptide(L)'
;MEEERRWEDLTQDCLVRVFCNLGLDDLTLAVPFVCRSWREASLDPQCWKHLDFRELDFGSGSGLARRLKQELRVESFSFSALMKLCLARSRGSAVELAIPFILGASLQRDIVCVSAQCPRLKVLALPSLLRKDEEQLPELISKLKELEVLEITWKPRCFLEILEQVRLNCPNFIGLHLCGFFDNREAQAIVRCLPKLKILVLSASYLRKEDVVAILDGCTELEVVDVSSCRGFDADREILKKASGIKKFECGGCSLMQGRTDFFYDHDDVFMALSIMN
;
A
#
# COMPACT_ATOMS: atom_id res chain seq x y z
N MET A 1 23.00 -46.07 -1.79
CA MET A 1 22.50 -45.01 -0.90
C MET A 1 22.72 -43.73 -1.66
N GLU A 2 21.68 -43.15 -2.23
CA GLU A 2 21.77 -41.78 -2.77
C GLU A 2 21.93 -40.85 -1.56
N GLU A 3 23.04 -40.12 -1.49
CA GLU A 3 23.19 -39.05 -0.50
C GLU A 3 22.10 -38.01 -0.77
N GLU A 4 21.16 -37.86 0.16
CA GLU A 4 20.20 -36.77 0.14
C GLU A 4 20.98 -35.45 0.17
N ARG A 5 20.95 -34.72 -0.95
CA ARG A 5 21.59 -33.40 -1.04
C ARG A 5 21.04 -32.52 0.05
N ARG A 6 21.92 -32.03 0.93
CA ARG A 6 21.52 -31.16 2.01
C ARG A 6 21.31 -29.77 1.43
N TRP A 7 20.25 -29.09 1.84
CA TRP A 7 19.94 -27.73 1.34
C TRP A 7 21.05 -26.71 1.65
N GLU A 8 21.91 -26.99 2.62
CA GLU A 8 23.10 -26.19 2.93
C GLU A 8 24.21 -26.28 1.87
N ASP A 9 24.18 -27.29 1.00
CA ASP A 9 25.13 -27.46 -0.12
C ASP A 9 24.72 -26.66 -1.37
N LEU A 10 23.55 -26.02 -1.34
CA LEU A 10 23.15 -25.07 -2.38
C LEU A 10 24.05 -23.84 -2.36
N THR A 11 24.32 -23.29 -3.54
CA THR A 11 25.04 -22.01 -3.64
C THR A 11 24.24 -20.89 -2.99
N GLN A 12 24.95 -19.88 -2.49
CA GLN A 12 24.35 -18.72 -1.84
C GLN A 12 23.31 -18.04 -2.75
N ASP A 13 23.59 -17.91 -4.05
CA ASP A 13 22.67 -17.32 -5.03
C ASP A 13 21.35 -18.10 -5.15
N CYS A 14 21.41 -19.44 -5.12
CA CYS A 14 20.22 -20.27 -5.13
C CYS A 14 19.38 -20.08 -3.86
N LEU A 15 20.03 -20.02 -2.68
CA LEU A 15 19.35 -19.76 -1.42
C LEU A 15 18.69 -18.38 -1.40
N VAL A 16 19.40 -17.34 -1.82
CA VAL A 16 18.86 -15.97 -1.95
C VAL A 16 17.63 -15.96 -2.85
N ARG A 17 17.69 -16.64 -4.01
CA ARG A 17 16.55 -16.69 -4.93
C ARG A 17 15.33 -17.38 -4.32
N VAL A 18 15.52 -18.42 -3.51
CA VAL A 18 14.43 -19.06 -2.77
C VAL A 18 13.88 -18.09 -1.72
N PHE A 19 14.76 -17.48 -0.92
CA PHE A 19 14.40 -16.59 0.19
C PHE A 19 13.69 -15.31 -0.26
N CYS A 20 13.93 -14.81 -1.48
CA CYS A 20 13.16 -13.70 -2.07
C CYS A 20 11.64 -13.99 -2.16
N ASN A 21 11.20 -15.24 -2.07
CA ASN A 21 9.78 -15.62 -2.12
C ASN A 21 9.18 -15.92 -0.73
N LEU A 22 9.95 -15.73 0.34
CA LEU A 22 9.48 -15.98 1.71
C LEU A 22 8.84 -14.73 2.31
N GLY A 23 7.93 -14.96 3.25
CA GLY A 23 7.34 -13.91 4.08
C GLY A 23 8.35 -13.27 5.03
N LEU A 24 8.02 -12.08 5.53
CA LEU A 24 8.87 -11.36 6.48
C LEU A 24 9.07 -12.12 7.79
N ASP A 25 8.09 -12.88 8.23
CA ASP A 25 8.17 -13.74 9.42
C ASP A 25 9.21 -14.85 9.25
N ASP A 26 9.21 -15.56 8.12
CA ASP A 26 10.20 -16.60 7.83
C ASP A 26 11.61 -16.03 7.65
N LEU A 27 11.72 -14.92 6.90
CA LEU A 27 12.99 -14.22 6.69
C LEU A 27 13.61 -13.70 7.99
N THR A 28 12.79 -13.31 8.97
CA THR A 28 13.26 -12.77 10.24
C THR A 28 13.46 -13.84 11.31
N LEU A 29 12.63 -14.89 11.35
CA LEU A 29 12.52 -15.80 12.50
C LEU A 29 12.72 -17.27 12.19
N ALA A 30 12.75 -17.69 10.93
CA ALA A 30 12.99 -19.08 10.56
C ALA A 30 14.37 -19.23 9.92
N VAL A 31 14.55 -18.62 8.74
CA VAL A 31 15.75 -18.80 7.90
C VAL A 31 17.06 -18.52 8.65
N PRO A 32 17.20 -17.43 9.43
CA PRO A 32 18.46 -17.12 10.11
C PRO A 32 18.88 -18.12 11.19
N PHE A 33 17.96 -19.00 11.61
CA PHE A 33 18.15 -19.93 12.72
C PHE A 33 18.30 -21.39 12.27
N VAL A 34 18.21 -21.67 10.96
CA VAL A 34 18.40 -23.03 10.40
C VAL A 34 19.88 -23.43 10.43
N CYS A 35 20.74 -22.66 9.75
CA CYS A 35 22.18 -22.86 9.74
C CYS A 35 22.92 -21.58 9.35
N ARG A 36 24.25 -21.60 9.45
CA ARG A 36 25.09 -20.44 9.12
C ARG A 36 24.95 -19.98 7.66
N SER A 37 24.94 -20.92 6.71
CA SER A 37 24.80 -20.62 5.27
C SER A 37 23.47 -19.91 4.98
N TRP A 38 22.37 -20.42 5.55
CA TRP A 38 21.04 -19.81 5.40
C TRP A 38 20.97 -18.42 6.04
N ARG A 39 21.57 -18.26 7.22
CA ARG A 39 21.68 -16.95 7.86
C ARG A 39 22.43 -15.96 6.99
N GLU A 40 23.57 -16.34 6.43
CA GLU A 40 24.38 -15.48 5.55
C GLU A 40 23.61 -15.12 4.27
N ALA A 41 22.96 -16.08 3.62
CA ALA A 41 22.11 -15.83 2.45
C ALA A 41 20.89 -14.93 2.77
N SER A 42 20.26 -15.09 3.94
CA SER A 42 19.13 -14.24 4.36
C SER A 42 19.50 -12.77 4.60
N LEU A 43 20.78 -12.45 4.73
CA LEU A 43 21.28 -11.08 4.90
C LEU A 43 21.47 -10.36 3.56
N ASP A 44 21.30 -11.06 2.44
CA ASP A 44 21.35 -10.43 1.12
C ASP A 44 20.18 -9.45 0.93
N PRO A 45 20.45 -8.18 0.54
CA PRO A 45 19.42 -7.17 0.32
C PRO A 45 18.32 -7.58 -0.67
N GLN A 46 18.58 -8.50 -1.61
CA GLN A 46 17.57 -8.98 -2.56
C GLN A 46 16.38 -9.64 -1.87
N CYS A 47 16.61 -10.28 -0.72
CA CYS A 47 15.54 -10.91 0.08
C CYS A 47 14.59 -9.86 0.71
N TRP A 48 15.00 -8.58 0.78
CA TRP A 48 14.30 -7.52 1.51
C TRP A 48 13.82 -6.40 0.56
N LYS A 49 13.56 -6.74 -0.69
CA LYS A 49 13.01 -5.81 -1.69
C LYS A 49 11.52 -5.56 -1.52
N HIS A 50 10.79 -6.58 -1.07
CA HIS A 50 9.34 -6.55 -0.90
C HIS A 50 9.02 -6.66 0.59
N LEU A 51 8.54 -5.57 1.18
CA LEU A 51 8.29 -5.48 2.61
C LEU A 51 6.80 -5.32 2.87
N ASP A 52 6.08 -6.43 2.92
CA ASP A 52 4.65 -6.45 3.22
C ASP A 52 4.39 -6.88 4.66
N PHE A 53 3.83 -5.97 5.45
CA PHE A 53 3.54 -6.19 6.86
C PHE A 53 2.05 -6.42 7.14
N ARG A 54 1.16 -6.37 6.13
CA ARG A 54 -0.31 -6.37 6.30
C ARG A 54 -0.84 -7.61 7.01
N GLU A 55 -0.25 -8.77 6.73
CA GLU A 55 -0.65 -10.06 7.30
C GLU A 55 0.06 -10.40 8.63
N LEU A 56 0.91 -9.50 9.14
CA LEU A 56 1.62 -9.73 10.39
C LEU A 56 0.82 -9.26 11.59
N ASP A 57 0.58 -10.18 12.53
CA ASP A 57 -0.10 -9.87 13.79
C ASP A 57 0.88 -9.28 14.82
N PHE A 58 0.74 -7.97 15.08
CA PHE A 58 1.51 -7.22 16.07
C PHE A 58 0.86 -7.19 17.47
N GLY A 59 -0.21 -7.96 17.70
CA GLY A 59 -0.82 -8.14 19.00
C GLY A 59 0.18 -8.69 20.03
N SER A 60 0.11 -8.22 21.27
CA SER A 60 1.07 -8.60 22.32
C SER A 60 1.10 -10.10 22.64
N GLY A 61 -0.01 -10.81 22.36
CA GLY A 61 -0.17 -12.26 22.50
C GLY A 61 0.05 -13.05 21.21
N SER A 62 0.43 -12.41 20.10
CA SER A 62 0.55 -13.09 18.81
C SER A 62 1.69 -14.10 18.78
N GLY A 63 1.57 -15.09 17.89
CA GLY A 63 2.65 -16.06 17.64
C GLY A 63 3.94 -15.37 17.17
N LEU A 64 3.81 -14.32 16.37
CA LEU A 64 4.92 -13.49 15.89
C LEU A 64 5.62 -12.80 17.07
N ALA A 65 4.87 -12.12 17.94
CA ALA A 65 5.41 -11.42 19.10
C ALA A 65 6.13 -12.39 20.05
N ARG A 66 5.55 -13.58 20.30
CA ARG A 66 6.18 -14.62 21.12
C ARG A 66 7.50 -15.09 20.52
N ARG A 67 7.53 -15.42 19.23
CA ARG A 67 8.74 -15.86 18.52
C ARG A 67 9.82 -14.78 18.52
N LEU A 68 9.47 -13.53 18.25
CA LEU A 68 10.42 -12.40 18.28
C LEU A 68 11.06 -12.23 19.65
N LYS A 69 10.27 -12.30 20.73
CA LYS A 69 10.80 -12.22 22.10
C LYS A 69 11.78 -13.36 22.39
N GLN A 70 11.45 -14.57 21.96
CA GLN A 70 12.28 -15.76 22.17
C GLN A 70 13.58 -15.70 21.37
N GLU A 71 13.49 -15.49 20.06
CA GLU A 71 14.63 -15.55 19.14
C GLU A 71 15.54 -14.32 19.23
N LEU A 72 14.97 -13.12 19.39
CA LEU A 72 15.74 -11.87 19.49
C LEU A 72 16.09 -11.48 20.93
N ARG A 73 15.60 -12.22 21.93
CA ARG A 73 15.83 -11.96 23.37
C ARG A 73 15.45 -10.53 23.79
N VAL A 74 14.31 -10.05 23.30
CA VAL A 74 13.74 -8.73 23.61
C VAL A 74 12.50 -8.85 24.50
N GLU A 75 12.29 -7.90 25.42
CA GLU A 75 11.13 -7.92 26.32
C GLU A 75 9.82 -7.53 25.62
N SER A 76 9.91 -6.64 24.64
CA SER A 76 8.79 -6.17 23.84
C SER A 76 9.24 -5.87 22.42
N PHE A 77 8.26 -5.80 21.53
CA PHE A 77 8.51 -5.57 20.12
C PHE A 77 7.36 -4.77 19.51
N SER A 78 7.67 -3.88 18.57
CA SER A 78 6.69 -3.05 17.88
C SER A 78 6.86 -3.14 16.37
N PHE A 79 5.80 -2.80 15.64
CA PHE A 79 5.85 -2.65 14.18
C PHE A 79 7.02 -1.76 13.73
N SER A 80 7.18 -0.58 14.32
CA SER A 80 8.27 0.35 13.98
C SER A 80 9.66 -0.27 14.16
N ALA A 81 9.84 -1.17 15.14
CA ALA A 81 11.10 -1.88 15.34
C ALA A 81 11.35 -2.93 14.25
N LEU A 82 10.33 -3.69 13.84
CA LEU A 82 10.44 -4.64 12.73
C LEU A 82 10.74 -3.93 11.43
N MET A 83 9.99 -2.86 11.16
CA MET A 83 10.13 -2.11 9.93
C MET A 83 11.57 -1.59 9.80
N LYS A 84 12.12 -0.99 10.87
CA LYS A 84 13.52 -0.54 10.89
C LYS A 84 14.52 -1.68 10.68
N LEU A 85 14.28 -2.86 11.25
CA LEU A 85 15.14 -4.03 11.04
C LEU A 85 15.12 -4.45 9.56
N CYS A 86 13.94 -4.59 8.96
CA CYS A 86 13.77 -4.98 7.56
C CYS A 86 14.39 -3.93 6.61
N LEU A 87 14.20 -2.64 6.89
CA LEU A 87 14.79 -1.55 6.10
C LEU A 87 16.32 -1.57 6.19
N ALA A 88 16.88 -1.79 7.38
CA ALA A 88 18.33 -1.92 7.54
C ALA A 88 18.89 -3.13 6.77
N ARG A 89 18.15 -4.25 6.74
CA ARG A 89 18.50 -5.43 5.93
C ARG A 89 18.43 -5.16 4.43
N SER A 90 17.47 -4.33 4.00
CA SER A 90 17.28 -3.94 2.60
C SER A 90 18.39 -3.02 2.07
N ARG A 91 19.11 -2.30 2.93
CA ARG A 91 20.22 -1.39 2.55
C ARG A 91 19.82 -0.42 1.43
N GLY A 92 18.60 0.12 1.51
CA GLY A 92 18.04 1.03 0.51
C GLY A 92 17.57 0.38 -0.80
N SER A 93 17.48 -0.95 -0.85
CA SER A 93 17.02 -1.71 -2.03
C SER A 93 15.51 -1.96 -2.04
N ALA A 94 14.78 -1.51 -1.01
CA ALA A 94 13.34 -1.73 -0.88
C ALA A 94 12.60 -1.10 -2.06
N VAL A 95 11.79 -1.90 -2.73
CA VAL A 95 11.01 -1.54 -3.92
C VAL A 95 9.53 -1.45 -3.56
N GLU A 96 9.06 -2.29 -2.65
CA GLU A 96 7.67 -2.30 -2.22
C GLU A 96 7.60 -2.28 -0.69
N LEU A 97 6.71 -1.46 -0.15
CA LEU A 97 6.44 -1.35 1.27
C LEU A 97 4.94 -1.24 1.51
N ALA A 98 4.39 -2.18 2.26
CA ALA A 98 2.99 -2.14 2.69
C ALA A 98 2.93 -2.09 4.22
N ILE A 99 2.43 -0.97 4.76
CA ILE A 99 2.27 -0.74 6.19
C ILE A 99 0.93 -1.30 6.65
N PRO A 100 0.86 -2.03 7.79
CA PRO A 100 -0.38 -2.62 8.26
C PRO A 100 -1.24 -1.57 8.98
N PHE A 101 -2.55 -1.82 9.03
CA PHE A 101 -3.42 -1.08 9.92
C PHE A 101 -3.17 -1.52 11.37
N ILE A 102 -2.82 -0.57 12.24
CA ILE A 102 -2.63 -0.82 13.67
C ILE A 102 -3.50 0.17 14.43
N LEU A 103 -4.52 -0.33 15.13
CA LEU A 103 -5.53 0.48 15.80
C LEU A 103 -4.89 1.46 16.80
N GLY A 104 -5.16 2.76 16.60
CA GLY A 104 -4.69 3.84 17.48
C GLY A 104 -3.19 4.13 17.42
N ALA A 105 -2.41 3.41 16.60
CA ALA A 105 -0.98 3.66 16.45
C ALA A 105 -0.75 4.85 15.51
N SER A 106 0.23 5.68 15.88
CA SER A 106 0.68 6.79 15.04
C SER A 106 1.87 6.36 14.20
N LEU A 107 1.82 6.67 12.91
CA LEU A 107 2.85 6.29 11.95
C LEU A 107 3.83 7.43 11.62
N GLN A 108 3.77 8.59 12.29
CA GLN A 108 4.66 9.73 12.02
C GLN A 108 6.14 9.33 11.91
N ARG A 109 6.66 8.59 12.90
CA ARG A 109 8.06 8.18 12.93
C ARG A 109 8.40 7.18 11.82
N ASP A 110 7.42 6.35 11.47
CA ASP A 110 7.57 5.33 10.44
C ASP A 110 7.59 5.99 9.04
N ILE A 111 6.69 6.93 8.78
CA ILE A 111 6.68 7.76 7.55
C ILE A 111 8.01 8.49 7.35
N VAL A 112 8.52 9.15 8.40
CA VAL A 112 9.84 9.82 8.35
C VAL A 112 10.95 8.81 8.03
N CYS A 113 10.91 7.63 8.65
CA CYS A 113 11.88 6.56 8.41
C CYS A 113 11.87 6.08 6.95
N VAL A 114 10.69 5.91 6.35
CA VAL A 114 10.54 5.52 4.94
C VAL A 114 11.19 6.55 4.03
N SER A 115 10.91 7.84 4.25
CA SER A 115 11.43 8.93 3.41
C SER A 115 12.97 8.98 3.38
N ALA A 116 13.63 8.53 4.44
CA ALA A 116 15.09 8.54 4.56
C ALA A 116 15.76 7.25 4.07
N GLN A 117 15.07 6.10 4.12
CA GLN A 117 15.68 4.80 3.90
C GLN A 117 15.23 4.08 2.62
N CYS A 118 14.21 4.59 1.91
CA CYS A 118 13.60 3.92 0.75
C CYS A 118 13.67 4.77 -0.53
N PRO A 119 14.86 5.13 -1.04
CA PRO A 119 14.97 6.00 -2.22
C PRO A 119 14.46 5.37 -3.52
N ARG A 120 14.38 4.04 -3.58
CA ARG A 120 13.97 3.24 -4.76
C ARG A 120 12.56 2.66 -4.65
N LEU A 121 11.76 3.20 -3.73
CA LEU A 121 10.42 2.69 -3.49
C LEU A 121 9.53 2.98 -4.70
N LYS A 122 8.95 1.92 -5.26
CA LYS A 122 8.04 1.94 -6.40
C LYS A 122 6.59 1.76 -5.98
N VAL A 123 6.34 0.92 -4.98
CA VAL A 123 5.00 0.68 -4.45
C VAL A 123 4.97 1.03 -2.97
N LEU A 124 4.07 1.93 -2.60
CA LEU A 124 3.80 2.28 -1.22
C LEU A 124 2.33 2.04 -0.91
N ALA A 125 2.06 1.11 0.00
CA ALA A 125 0.72 0.88 0.53
C ALA A 125 0.64 1.33 2.00
N LEU A 126 -0.34 2.18 2.30
CA LEU A 126 -0.58 2.76 3.60
C LEU A 126 -1.98 2.39 4.10
N PRO A 127 -2.16 2.17 5.40
CA PRO A 127 -3.48 2.01 5.98
C PRO A 127 -4.22 3.35 6.04
N SER A 128 -5.44 3.35 6.55
CA SER A 128 -6.08 4.59 7.01
C SER A 128 -5.24 5.23 8.11
N LEU A 129 -4.92 6.52 7.94
CA LEU A 129 -3.99 7.24 8.81
C LEU A 129 -4.72 8.13 9.81
N LEU A 130 -4.04 8.43 10.93
CA LEU A 130 -4.49 9.51 11.80
C LEU A 130 -4.20 10.85 11.13
N ARG A 131 -5.01 11.87 11.41
CA ARG A 131 -4.85 13.23 10.86
C ARG A 131 -3.41 13.77 10.95
N LYS A 132 -2.75 13.55 12.09
CA LYS A 132 -1.36 13.99 12.33
C LYS A 132 -0.30 13.24 11.51
N ASP A 133 -0.62 12.05 11.02
CA ASP A 133 0.24 11.25 10.15
C ASP A 133 0.06 11.72 8.68
N GLU A 134 -1.17 12.07 8.28
CA GLU A 134 -1.49 12.58 6.93
C GLU A 134 -0.72 13.85 6.56
N GLU A 135 -0.50 14.75 7.52
CA GLU A 135 0.21 16.03 7.30
C GLU A 135 1.64 15.85 6.76
N GLN A 136 2.24 14.67 6.93
CA GLN A 136 3.59 14.35 6.46
C GLN A 136 3.61 13.69 5.08
N LEU A 137 2.46 13.26 4.54
CA LEU A 137 2.40 12.55 3.26
C LEU A 137 2.93 13.38 2.08
N PRO A 138 2.60 14.67 1.92
CA PRO A 138 3.15 15.44 0.79
C PRO A 138 4.68 15.47 0.81
N GLU A 139 5.29 15.64 1.98
CA GLU A 139 6.75 15.66 2.15
C GLU A 139 7.39 14.27 1.99
N LEU A 140 6.67 13.19 2.32
CA LEU A 140 7.10 11.84 1.99
C LEU A 140 7.13 11.64 0.47
N ILE A 141 6.01 11.92 -0.20
CA ILE A 141 5.85 11.71 -1.65
C ILE A 141 6.85 12.55 -2.45
N SER A 142 7.16 13.77 -1.99
CA SER A 142 8.16 14.63 -2.65
C SER A 142 9.54 13.98 -2.76
N LYS A 143 9.87 13.02 -1.88
CA LYS A 143 11.15 12.29 -1.82
C LYS A 143 11.17 10.98 -2.61
N LEU A 144 10.01 10.40 -2.94
CA LEU A 144 9.92 9.10 -3.60
C LEU A 144 9.94 9.24 -5.14
N LYS A 145 11.12 9.46 -5.70
CA LYS A 145 11.29 9.75 -7.14
C LYS A 145 10.99 8.57 -8.06
N GLU A 146 11.10 7.34 -7.54
CA GLU A 146 10.82 6.11 -8.28
C GLU A 146 9.40 5.58 -8.04
N LEU A 147 8.53 6.33 -7.33
CA LEU A 147 7.18 5.87 -7.00
C LEU A 147 6.34 5.67 -8.28
N GLU A 148 5.81 4.46 -8.42
CA GLU A 148 4.96 4.01 -9.52
C GLU A 148 3.51 3.83 -9.05
N VAL A 149 3.30 3.31 -7.84
CA VAL A 149 1.97 3.00 -7.30
C VAL A 149 1.84 3.50 -5.86
N LEU A 150 0.76 4.22 -5.58
CA LEU A 150 0.34 4.61 -4.24
C LEU A 150 -0.99 3.97 -3.90
N GLU A 151 -1.00 3.21 -2.81
CA GLU A 151 -2.21 2.64 -2.24
C GLU A 151 -2.43 3.24 -0.85
N ILE A 152 -3.61 3.79 -0.59
CA ILE A 152 -4.01 4.26 0.74
C ILE A 152 -5.42 3.76 0.98
N THR A 153 -5.68 3.02 2.06
CA THR A 153 -7.01 2.44 2.32
C THR A 153 -8.12 3.49 2.20
N TRP A 154 -7.99 4.62 2.90
CA TRP A 154 -8.95 5.72 2.85
C TRP A 154 -8.29 7.02 2.42
N LYS A 155 -8.99 7.81 1.60
CA LYS A 155 -8.49 9.08 1.08
C LYS A 155 -8.09 10.04 2.22
N PRO A 156 -6.84 10.53 2.26
CA PRO A 156 -6.41 11.49 3.27
C PRO A 156 -6.94 12.89 3.00
N ARG A 157 -7.00 13.74 4.02
CA ARG A 157 -7.45 15.14 3.85
C ARG A 157 -6.52 15.96 2.95
N CYS A 158 -5.23 15.62 2.90
CA CYS A 158 -4.20 16.25 2.07
C CYS A 158 -4.11 15.66 0.64
N PHE A 159 -5.20 15.05 0.14
CA PHE A 159 -5.19 14.35 -1.16
C PHE A 159 -4.76 15.25 -2.33
N LEU A 160 -5.22 16.50 -2.37
CA LEU A 160 -4.85 17.44 -3.43
C LEU A 160 -3.36 17.76 -3.42
N GLU A 161 -2.78 17.95 -2.23
CA GLU A 161 -1.35 18.18 -2.04
C GLU A 161 -0.54 16.95 -2.47
N ILE A 162 -0.99 15.74 -2.14
CA ILE A 162 -0.37 14.50 -2.59
C ILE A 162 -0.33 14.44 -4.12
N LEU A 163 -1.45 14.70 -4.80
CA LEU A 163 -1.51 14.69 -6.26
C LEU A 163 -0.55 15.70 -6.89
N GLU A 164 -0.40 16.89 -6.30
CA GLU A 164 0.60 17.87 -6.76
C GLU A 164 2.02 17.37 -6.56
N GLN A 165 2.32 16.73 -5.43
CA GLN A 165 3.66 16.18 -5.18
C GLN A 165 3.97 15.02 -6.13
N VAL A 166 3.00 14.14 -6.42
CA VAL A 166 3.15 13.08 -7.42
C VAL A 166 3.47 13.70 -8.79
N ARG A 167 2.67 14.68 -9.24
CA ARG A 167 2.85 15.36 -10.52
C ARG A 167 4.26 15.98 -10.66
N LEU A 168 4.78 16.55 -9.58
CA LEU A 168 6.07 17.24 -9.57
C LEU A 168 7.27 16.31 -9.40
N ASN A 169 7.12 15.20 -8.69
CA ASN A 169 8.27 14.42 -8.19
C ASN A 169 8.32 12.96 -8.64
N CYS A 170 7.21 12.39 -9.14
CA CYS A 170 7.09 10.96 -9.45
C CYS A 170 6.82 10.77 -10.96
N PRO A 171 7.82 10.88 -11.84
CA PRO A 171 7.63 10.86 -13.30
C PRO A 171 7.13 9.51 -13.84
N ASN A 172 7.32 8.42 -13.08
CA ASN A 172 6.91 7.07 -13.46
C ASN A 172 5.60 6.63 -12.78
N PHE A 173 4.86 7.56 -12.17
CA PHE A 173 3.63 7.24 -11.46
C PHE A 173 2.54 6.74 -12.43
N ILE A 174 2.01 5.55 -12.14
CA ILE A 174 1.05 4.86 -13.00
C ILE A 174 -0.16 4.30 -12.25
N GLY A 175 -0.13 4.20 -10.92
CA GLY A 175 -1.19 3.53 -10.15
C GLY A 175 -1.63 4.27 -8.90
N LEU A 176 -2.94 4.44 -8.76
CA LEU A 176 -3.58 5.06 -7.60
C LEU A 176 -4.71 4.17 -7.09
N HIS A 177 -4.62 3.74 -5.83
CA HIS A 177 -5.62 2.90 -5.17
C HIS A 177 -6.03 3.53 -3.84
N LEU A 178 -7.32 3.86 -3.70
CA LEU A 178 -7.91 4.34 -2.45
C LEU A 178 -9.42 4.35 -2.52
N CYS A 179 -10.10 4.30 -1.37
CA CYS A 179 -11.52 4.61 -1.32
C CYS A 179 -11.81 5.90 -0.57
N GLY A 180 -13.00 6.49 -0.79
CA GLY A 180 -13.41 7.70 -0.09
C GLY A 180 -14.49 8.51 -0.82
N PHE A 181 -14.74 9.72 -0.33
CA PHE A 181 -15.63 10.68 -0.98
C PHE A 181 -14.84 11.61 -1.90
N PHE A 182 -15.15 11.67 -3.19
CA PHE A 182 -14.50 12.58 -4.14
C PHE A 182 -15.46 13.68 -4.61
N ASP A 183 -15.07 14.92 -4.39
CA ASP A 183 -15.74 16.07 -4.98
C ASP A 183 -15.26 16.35 -6.42
N ASN A 184 -15.90 17.32 -7.08
CA ASN A 184 -15.51 17.72 -8.43
C ASN A 184 -14.04 18.15 -8.52
N ARG A 185 -13.54 18.88 -7.52
CA ARG A 185 -12.20 19.45 -7.54
C ARG A 185 -11.17 18.35 -7.45
N GLU A 186 -11.43 17.33 -6.64
CA GLU A 186 -10.57 16.15 -6.50
C GLU A 186 -10.55 15.31 -7.78
N ALA A 187 -11.70 15.09 -8.42
CA ALA A 187 -11.75 14.40 -9.72
C ALA A 187 -11.01 15.16 -10.83
N GLN A 188 -11.17 16.49 -10.90
CA GLN A 188 -10.41 17.33 -11.83
C GLN A 188 -8.91 17.35 -11.51
N ALA A 189 -8.54 17.28 -10.23
CA ALA A 189 -7.15 17.17 -9.82
C ALA A 189 -6.51 15.86 -10.26
N ILE A 190 -7.23 14.73 -10.19
CA ILE A 190 -6.76 13.44 -10.73
C ILE A 190 -6.44 13.60 -12.22
N VAL A 191 -7.37 14.13 -13.02
CA VAL A 191 -7.17 14.33 -14.46
C VAL A 191 -5.96 15.22 -14.76
N ARG A 192 -5.87 16.37 -14.08
CA ARG A 192 -4.81 17.36 -14.31
C ARG A 192 -3.44 16.85 -13.86
N CYS A 193 -3.38 16.13 -12.74
CA CYS A 193 -2.11 15.71 -12.15
C CYS A 193 -1.61 14.37 -12.68
N LEU A 194 -2.53 13.47 -13.07
CA LEU A 194 -2.23 12.09 -13.46
C LEU A 194 -2.77 11.76 -14.86
N PRO A 195 -2.50 12.56 -15.92
CA PRO A 195 -3.08 12.33 -17.25
C PRO A 195 -2.65 11.01 -17.92
N LYS A 196 -1.56 10.39 -17.43
CA LYS A 196 -1.00 9.12 -17.91
C LYS A 196 -1.26 7.95 -16.95
N LEU A 197 -2.21 8.11 -16.03
CA LEU A 197 -2.54 7.06 -15.06
C LEU A 197 -2.99 5.79 -15.80
N LYS A 198 -2.50 4.64 -15.36
CA LYS A 198 -2.84 3.34 -15.94
C LYS A 198 -3.76 2.52 -15.04
N ILE A 199 -3.58 2.63 -13.73
CA ILE A 199 -4.33 1.89 -12.73
C ILE A 199 -5.04 2.89 -11.83
N LEU A 200 -6.36 2.81 -11.78
CA LEU A 200 -7.19 3.59 -10.88
C LEU A 200 -8.17 2.66 -10.17
N VAL A 201 -8.02 2.51 -8.86
CA VAL A 201 -8.92 1.72 -8.03
C VAL A 201 -9.56 2.65 -7.01
N LEU A 202 -10.84 2.91 -7.21
CA LEU A 202 -11.72 3.72 -6.36
C LEU A 202 -12.91 2.91 -5.82
N SER A 203 -12.81 1.58 -5.75
CA SER A 203 -13.89 0.72 -5.27
C SER A 203 -14.44 1.17 -3.91
N ALA A 204 -15.74 1.02 -3.68
CA ALA A 204 -16.43 1.42 -2.45
C ALA A 204 -16.31 2.93 -2.12
N SER A 205 -16.21 3.77 -3.15
CA SER A 205 -16.15 5.24 -3.01
C SER A 205 -17.48 5.93 -3.28
N TYR A 206 -17.53 7.23 -3.00
CA TYR A 206 -18.57 8.11 -3.49
C TYR A 206 -18.00 9.03 -4.57
N LEU A 207 -18.57 8.98 -5.78
CA LEU A 207 -18.29 9.89 -6.89
C LEU A 207 -19.57 10.16 -7.66
N ARG A 208 -19.71 11.37 -8.22
CA ARG A 208 -20.81 11.66 -9.15
C ARG A 208 -20.48 11.14 -10.53
N LYS A 209 -21.51 10.83 -11.32
CA LYS A 209 -21.37 10.34 -12.69
C LYS A 209 -20.46 11.23 -13.54
N GLU A 210 -20.62 12.56 -13.45
CA GLU A 210 -19.86 13.52 -14.26
C GLU A 210 -18.37 13.49 -13.91
N ASP A 211 -18.05 13.22 -12.64
CA ASP A 211 -16.68 13.14 -12.15
C ASP A 211 -15.99 11.85 -12.64
N VAL A 212 -16.71 10.72 -12.66
CA VAL A 212 -16.23 9.46 -13.26
C VAL A 212 -15.99 9.64 -14.75
N VAL A 213 -16.95 10.24 -15.46
CA VAL A 213 -16.82 10.54 -16.90
C VAL A 213 -15.61 11.44 -17.18
N ALA A 214 -15.41 12.49 -16.38
CA ALA A 214 -14.27 13.39 -16.53
C ALA A 214 -12.93 12.66 -16.35
N ILE A 215 -12.84 11.75 -15.38
CA ILE A 215 -11.64 10.93 -15.16
C ILE A 215 -11.37 10.02 -16.35
N LEU A 216 -12.40 9.31 -16.85
CA LEU A 216 -12.27 8.41 -18.00
C LEU A 216 -11.86 9.14 -19.28
N ASP A 217 -12.34 10.36 -19.50
CA ASP A 217 -11.97 11.17 -20.66
C ASP A 217 -10.58 11.81 -20.52
N GLY A 218 -10.20 12.18 -19.30
CA GLY A 218 -8.99 12.95 -19.02
C GLY A 218 -7.72 12.10 -18.81
N CYS A 219 -7.85 10.89 -18.28
CA CYS A 219 -6.73 9.98 -18.06
C CYS A 219 -6.59 9.02 -19.26
N THR A 220 -5.73 9.39 -20.21
CA THR A 220 -5.71 8.79 -21.56
C THR A 220 -5.05 7.42 -21.66
N GLU A 221 -4.33 6.98 -20.62
CA GLU A 221 -3.57 5.71 -20.60
C GLU A 221 -4.18 4.65 -19.67
N LEU A 222 -5.44 4.82 -19.23
CA LEU A 222 -6.09 3.90 -18.31
C LEU A 222 -6.19 2.48 -18.89
N GLU A 223 -5.65 1.51 -18.15
CA GLU A 223 -5.68 0.09 -18.48
C GLU A 223 -6.53 -0.71 -17.49
N VAL A 224 -6.51 -0.31 -16.22
CA VAL A 224 -7.27 -0.93 -15.13
C VAL A 224 -8.03 0.16 -14.39
N VAL A 225 -9.36 0.06 -14.39
CA VAL A 225 -10.22 0.94 -13.61
C VAL A 225 -11.20 0.08 -12.81
N ASP A 226 -11.20 0.27 -11.49
CA ASP A 226 -12.16 -0.34 -10.60
C ASP A 226 -12.90 0.76 -9.84
N VAL A 227 -14.19 0.91 -10.15
CA VAL A 227 -15.14 1.78 -9.48
C VAL A 227 -16.32 0.97 -8.96
N SER A 228 -16.09 -0.31 -8.64
CA SER A 228 -17.11 -1.22 -8.11
C SER A 228 -17.62 -0.77 -6.74
N SER A 229 -18.87 -1.10 -6.43
CA SER A 229 -19.55 -0.74 -5.18
C SER A 229 -19.55 0.76 -4.87
N CYS A 230 -19.39 1.61 -5.89
CA CYS A 230 -19.41 3.06 -5.70
C CYS A 230 -20.84 3.61 -5.59
N ARG A 231 -21.01 4.66 -4.80
CA ARG A 231 -22.27 5.41 -4.69
C ARG A 231 -22.18 6.71 -5.51
N GLY A 232 -23.32 7.16 -6.02
CA GLY A 232 -23.46 8.45 -6.71
C GLY A 232 -23.63 8.37 -8.23
N PHE A 233 -23.60 7.17 -8.80
CA PHE A 233 -23.92 6.90 -10.21
C PHE A 233 -24.37 5.46 -10.40
N ASP A 234 -25.12 5.23 -11.48
CA ASP A 234 -25.35 3.88 -12.02
C ASP A 234 -24.39 3.66 -13.20
N ALA A 235 -23.91 2.42 -13.36
CA ALA A 235 -23.06 2.02 -14.48
C ALA A 235 -23.86 1.95 -15.79
N ASP A 236 -24.21 3.11 -16.33
CA ASP A 236 -25.05 3.24 -17.52
C ASP A 236 -24.26 3.10 -18.83
N ARG A 237 -25.00 3.21 -19.95
CA ARG A 237 -24.43 3.07 -21.30
C ARG A 237 -23.31 4.07 -21.60
N GLU A 238 -23.33 5.26 -20.98
CA GLU A 238 -22.32 6.28 -21.25
C GLU A 238 -20.98 5.89 -20.63
N ILE A 239 -20.98 5.48 -19.36
CA ILE A 239 -19.77 5.03 -18.66
C ILE A 239 -19.19 3.81 -19.37
N LEU A 240 -20.03 2.82 -19.69
CA LEU A 240 -19.60 1.60 -20.37
C LEU A 240 -19.00 1.89 -21.76
N LYS A 241 -19.55 2.87 -22.49
CA LYS A 241 -19.00 3.29 -23.78
C LYS A 241 -17.63 3.96 -23.61
N LYS A 242 -17.47 4.84 -22.62
CA LYS A 242 -16.18 5.51 -22.34
C LYS A 242 -15.11 4.52 -21.87
N ALA A 243 -15.51 3.53 -21.07
CA ALA A 243 -14.62 2.50 -20.56
C ALA A 243 -14.32 1.37 -21.57
N SER A 244 -14.90 1.39 -22.77
CA SER A 244 -14.78 0.28 -23.74
C SER A 244 -13.36 -0.04 -24.21
N GLY A 245 -12.44 0.93 -24.12
CA GLY A 245 -11.02 0.74 -24.44
C GLY A 245 -10.14 0.29 -23.25
N ILE A 246 -10.70 0.21 -22.05
CA ILE A 246 -9.98 -0.15 -20.83
C ILE A 246 -9.89 -1.67 -20.73
N LYS A 247 -8.68 -2.21 -20.52
CA LYS A 247 -8.44 -3.66 -20.51
C LYS A 247 -9.21 -4.37 -19.40
N LYS A 248 -9.27 -3.76 -18.22
CA LYS A 248 -10.05 -4.25 -17.08
C LYS A 248 -10.87 -3.10 -16.49
N PHE A 249 -12.19 -3.19 -16.64
CA PHE A 249 -13.13 -2.22 -16.09
C PHE A 249 -14.12 -2.91 -15.15
N GLU A 250 -14.08 -2.57 -13.86
CA GLU A 250 -15.00 -3.09 -12.84
C GLU A 250 -15.91 -1.96 -12.34
N CYS A 251 -17.22 -2.16 -12.46
CA CYS A 251 -18.24 -1.19 -12.00
C CYS A 251 -19.47 -1.91 -11.39
N GLY A 252 -19.30 -3.16 -10.97
CA GLY A 252 -20.38 -3.94 -10.36
C GLY A 252 -20.78 -3.35 -9.01
N GLY A 253 -22.08 -3.34 -8.71
CA GLY A 253 -22.60 -2.86 -7.42
C GLY A 253 -22.68 -1.34 -7.27
N CYS A 254 -22.50 -0.56 -8.34
CA CYS A 254 -22.72 0.88 -8.28
C CYS A 254 -24.21 1.23 -8.14
N SER A 255 -24.51 2.28 -7.39
CA SER A 255 -25.88 2.74 -7.18
C SER A 255 -26.01 4.25 -7.03
N LEU A 256 -27.08 4.82 -7.61
CA LEU A 256 -27.56 6.15 -7.25
C LEU A 256 -28.03 6.19 -5.78
N MET A 257 -27.65 7.25 -5.06
CA MET A 257 -28.18 7.51 -3.71
C MET A 257 -29.69 7.77 -3.77
N GLN A 258 -30.51 6.93 -3.13
CA GLN A 258 -31.94 7.18 -2.92
C GLN A 258 -32.18 7.74 -1.52
N GLY A 259 -32.33 9.07 -1.40
CA GLY A 259 -32.86 9.73 -0.18
C GLY A 259 -31.83 10.40 0.75
N ARG A 260 -32.36 11.27 1.63
CA ARG A 260 -31.63 12.18 2.54
C ARG A 260 -30.92 11.52 3.74
N THR A 261 -30.83 10.20 3.80
CA THR A 261 -30.37 9.46 5.00
C THR A 261 -29.02 8.77 4.88
N ASP A 262 -28.36 8.82 3.73
CA ASP A 262 -27.01 8.25 3.54
C ASP A 262 -25.90 9.30 3.69
N PHE A 263 -26.15 10.32 4.52
CA PHE A 263 -25.09 11.25 4.87
C PHE A 263 -24.13 10.58 5.86
N PHE A 264 -22.84 10.80 5.60
CA PHE A 264 -21.69 10.58 6.45
C PHE A 264 -21.07 9.18 6.41
N TYR A 265 -20.11 9.03 5.51
CA TYR A 265 -18.82 8.46 5.90
C TYR A 265 -17.82 9.63 5.90
N ASP A 266 -17.95 10.55 6.87
CA ASP A 266 -16.80 11.39 7.20
C ASP A 266 -15.65 10.46 7.61
N HIS A 267 -14.42 10.88 7.39
CA HIS A 267 -13.23 10.16 7.85
C HIS A 267 -13.37 9.73 9.33
N ASP A 268 -14.00 10.58 10.12
CA ASP A 268 -14.20 10.35 11.55
C ASP A 268 -15.29 9.29 11.82
N ASP A 269 -16.33 9.16 10.97
CA ASP A 269 -17.37 8.13 11.11
C ASP A 269 -16.88 6.74 10.67
N VAL A 270 -16.01 6.66 9.67
CA VAL A 270 -15.35 5.40 9.27
C VAL A 270 -14.37 4.94 10.35
N PHE A 271 -13.61 5.88 10.93
CA PHE A 271 -12.72 5.58 12.05
C PHE A 271 -13.50 5.10 13.28
N MET A 272 -14.65 5.71 13.58
CA MET A 272 -15.53 5.28 14.66
C MET A 272 -16.20 3.93 14.35
N ALA A 273 -16.64 3.69 13.11
CA ALA A 273 -17.24 2.41 12.72
C ALA A 273 -16.24 1.24 12.75
N LEU A 274 -14.99 1.47 12.32
CA LEU A 274 -13.90 0.47 12.43
C LEU A 274 -13.47 0.22 13.88
N SER A 275 -13.67 1.19 14.77
CA SER A 275 -13.43 1.03 16.22
C SER A 275 -14.52 0.21 16.92
N ILE A 276 -15.69 0.02 16.29
CA ILE A 276 -16.84 -0.71 16.85
C ILE A 276 -16.92 -2.15 16.30
N MET A 277 -16.25 -2.45 15.18
CA MET A 277 -16.29 -3.76 14.51
C MET A 277 -15.15 -4.72 14.90
N ASN A 278 -14.38 -4.46 15.98
CA ASN A 278 -13.39 -5.39 16.55
C ASN A 278 -13.53 -5.49 18.07
#